data_AF-F4XLY1-F1
#
_entry.id   AF-F4XLY1-F1
#
_cell.length_a   1.000
_cell.length_b   1.000
_cell.length_c   1.000
_cell.angle_alpha   90.00
_cell.angle_beta   90.00
_cell.angle_gamma   90.00
#
_symmetry.space_group_name_H-M   'P 1'
#
loop_
_entity.id
_entity.type
_entity.pdbx_description
1 polymer ?
#
loop_
_entity_poly.entity_id
_entity_poly.type
_entity_poly.pdbx_seq_one_letter_code
_entity_poly.pdbx_strand_id
1 'polypeptide(L)'
;MSDFWNSLSTDQLCQQKLRRYCSIDDVWQAIENPKAPMFYPDDYARALTELCSDFDYHTSIAVSKDTIKEALAPSNFIEFGSAVAECHNSQETSFAVLEGQPHNLVHNNIGGFMEEFLSPVDPIFFMHHCNIDRLWDVWTRKQENLGFPTLPKGEKLAKWQAEPFLFFIDENGNQVQANTAGDYATIGDFNYFYQPGSGEDLLSAYQKVRTEPIVFSGEKISRSLNFKQLSKRNVKVPQEILKAAVASSNGSSIVPEITSIVAEITINVPANLRDVRFNVLVNSPEGQDRIGLYKTHLVGALELFGTLHHSGPVTFTLPLTRALKALAKKKKLDLDIDQPLQVGLVPDSKRIRWDSLEATLESVNIKIF
;
A
#
# COMPACT_ATOMS: atom_id res chain seq x y z
N MET A 1 -22.22 -25.55 10.42
CA MET A 1 -20.83 -25.03 10.31
C MET A 1 -19.79 -26.11 10.54
N SER A 2 -19.92 -26.96 11.56
CA SER A 2 -19.06 -28.16 11.69
C SER A 2 -19.15 -29.07 10.46
N ASP A 3 -20.35 -29.25 9.89
CA ASP A 3 -20.52 -30.01 8.64
C ASP A 3 -19.77 -29.37 7.46
N PHE A 4 -19.80 -28.04 7.35
CA PHE A 4 -19.04 -27.31 6.33
C PHE A 4 -17.54 -27.52 6.51
N TRP A 5 -17.01 -27.35 7.72
CA TRP A 5 -15.59 -27.58 8.00
C TRP A 5 -15.16 -29.02 7.68
N ASN A 6 -15.99 -30.00 8.07
CA ASN A 6 -15.74 -31.41 7.80
C ASN A 6 -15.87 -31.78 6.32
N SER A 7 -16.54 -30.95 5.51
CA SER A 7 -16.64 -31.13 4.05
C SER A 7 -15.44 -30.59 3.28
N LEU A 8 -14.55 -29.82 3.93
CA LEU A 8 -13.38 -29.24 3.27
C LEU A 8 -12.39 -30.31 2.83
N SER A 9 -11.82 -30.13 1.64
CA SER A 9 -10.76 -30.98 1.12
C SER A 9 -9.46 -30.82 1.92
N THR A 10 -8.53 -31.76 1.75
CA THR A 10 -7.19 -31.69 2.34
C THR A 10 -6.47 -30.37 1.99
N ASP A 11 -6.62 -29.90 0.74
CA ASP A 11 -5.97 -28.68 0.26
C ASP A 11 -6.63 -27.41 0.83
N GLN A 12 -7.96 -27.40 0.95
CA GLN A 12 -8.69 -26.32 1.64
C GLN A 12 -8.29 -26.24 3.12
N LEU A 13 -8.20 -27.38 3.81
CA LEU A 13 -7.72 -27.43 5.20
C LEU A 13 -6.26 -26.98 5.32
N CYS A 14 -5.42 -27.24 4.32
CA CYS A 14 -4.06 -26.73 4.26
C CYS A 14 -4.03 -25.19 4.18
N GLN A 15 -4.82 -24.59 3.27
CA GLN A 15 -4.93 -23.14 3.17
C GLN A 15 -5.49 -22.49 4.45
N GLN A 16 -6.45 -23.13 5.13
CA GLN A 16 -6.94 -22.63 6.42
C GLN A 16 -5.86 -22.63 7.51
N LYS A 17 -4.97 -23.64 7.53
CA LYS A 17 -3.83 -23.67 8.46
C LYS A 17 -2.82 -22.55 8.20
N LEU A 18 -2.61 -22.16 6.94
CA LEU A 18 -1.78 -20.98 6.61
C LEU A 18 -2.37 -19.70 7.24
N ARG A 19 -3.70 -19.62 7.31
CA ARG A 19 -4.46 -18.56 7.99
C ARG A 19 -4.59 -18.76 9.51
N ARG A 20 -3.96 -19.81 10.06
CA ARG A 20 -3.96 -20.21 11.48
C ARG A 20 -5.28 -20.79 12.00
N TYR A 21 -6.15 -21.25 11.11
CA TYR A 21 -7.36 -21.97 11.49
C TYR A 21 -7.14 -23.47 11.38
N CYS A 22 -7.02 -24.15 12.52
CA CYS A 22 -6.85 -25.60 12.60
C CYS A 22 -8.20 -26.33 12.78
N SER A 23 -9.22 -25.60 13.20
CA SER A 23 -10.58 -26.07 13.45
C SER A 23 -11.60 -24.97 13.18
N ILE A 24 -12.89 -25.35 13.10
CA ILE A 24 -13.99 -24.37 13.02
C ILE A 24 -14.08 -23.49 14.28
N ASP A 25 -13.64 -24.02 15.43
CA ASP A 25 -13.64 -23.26 16.69
C ASP A 25 -12.62 -22.12 16.64
N ASP A 26 -11.47 -22.29 15.96
CA ASP A 26 -10.49 -21.21 15.75
C ASP A 26 -11.10 -20.08 14.89
N VAL A 27 -11.90 -20.44 13.88
CA VAL A 27 -12.61 -19.46 13.03
C VAL A 27 -13.65 -18.70 13.87
N TRP A 28 -14.44 -19.42 14.66
CA TRP A 28 -15.44 -18.79 15.53
C TRP A 28 -14.82 -17.91 16.60
N GLN A 29 -13.72 -18.34 17.21
CA GLN A 29 -12.99 -17.54 18.16
C GLN A 29 -12.48 -16.22 17.54
N ALA A 30 -12.08 -16.25 16.26
CA ALA A 30 -11.67 -15.05 15.54
C ALA A 30 -12.85 -14.12 15.21
N ILE A 31 -14.05 -14.66 14.95
CA ILE A 31 -15.29 -13.88 14.72
C ILE A 31 -15.87 -13.34 16.03
N GLU A 32 -15.79 -14.09 17.12
CA GLU A 32 -16.25 -13.67 18.44
C GLU A 32 -15.27 -12.72 19.14
N ASN A 33 -14.27 -12.21 18.42
CA ASN A 33 -13.25 -11.32 18.95
C ASN A 33 -13.88 -10.05 19.54
N PRO A 34 -13.91 -9.89 20.88
CA PRO A 34 -14.56 -8.74 21.51
C PRO A 34 -13.82 -7.42 21.25
N LYS A 35 -12.63 -7.48 20.65
CA LYS A 35 -11.81 -6.32 20.28
C LYS A 35 -12.04 -5.86 18.84
N ALA A 36 -12.77 -6.63 18.03
CA ALA A 36 -13.13 -6.31 16.66
C ALA A 36 -14.64 -6.45 16.51
N PRO A 37 -15.45 -5.43 16.86
CA PRO A 37 -16.88 -5.53 16.68
C PRO A 37 -17.24 -5.64 15.20
N MET A 38 -18.33 -6.37 14.94
CA MET A 38 -19.02 -6.31 13.66
C MET A 38 -19.58 -4.92 13.49
N PHE A 39 -19.30 -4.31 12.33
CA PHE A 39 -19.61 -2.92 12.02
C PHE A 39 -18.82 -1.90 12.86
N TYR A 40 -18.77 -0.69 12.31
CA TYR A 40 -18.06 0.50 12.79
C TYR A 40 -17.98 0.65 14.33
N PRO A 41 -16.81 0.42 14.98
CA PRO A 41 -16.63 0.68 16.42
C PRO A 41 -16.51 2.18 16.75
N ASP A 42 -17.29 2.66 17.71
CA ASP A 42 -17.28 4.08 18.09
C ASP A 42 -15.97 4.59 18.72
N ASP A 43 -15.18 3.74 19.40
CA ASP A 43 -14.07 4.27 20.21
C ASP A 43 -12.77 4.53 19.43
N TYR A 44 -12.56 3.91 18.25
CA TYR A 44 -11.27 3.93 17.55
C TYR A 44 -11.33 3.95 16.02
N ALA A 45 -12.50 3.69 15.44
CA ALA A 45 -12.71 3.99 14.02
C ALA A 45 -12.69 5.51 13.81
N ARG A 46 -12.30 5.94 12.61
CA ARG A 46 -12.23 7.36 12.27
C ARG A 46 -13.63 7.97 12.12
N ALA A 47 -14.19 8.50 13.21
CA ALA A 47 -15.55 9.05 13.21
C ALA A 47 -15.54 10.47 12.68
N LEU A 48 -16.18 10.67 11.52
CA LEU A 48 -16.59 12.00 11.10
C LEU A 48 -17.74 12.44 11.98
N THR A 49 -17.53 13.51 12.73
CA THR A 49 -18.57 14.16 13.52
C THR A 49 -18.89 15.52 12.92
N GLU A 50 -20.00 16.14 13.29
CA GLU A 50 -20.28 17.51 12.86
C GLU A 50 -19.14 18.48 13.25
N LEU A 51 -18.50 18.24 14.40
CA LEU A 51 -17.36 19.02 14.92
C LEU A 51 -16.01 18.67 14.25
N CYS A 52 -15.91 17.50 13.62
CA CYS A 52 -14.72 17.01 12.93
C CYS A 52 -15.17 16.29 11.65
N SER A 53 -15.68 17.07 10.70
CA SER A 53 -16.29 16.57 9.45
C SER A 53 -15.26 16.31 8.34
N ASP A 54 -14.03 16.75 8.56
CA ASP A 54 -12.93 16.60 7.59
C ASP A 54 -12.08 15.35 7.84
N PHE A 55 -11.34 14.98 6.80
CA PHE A 55 -10.35 13.92 6.88
C PHE A 55 -9.16 14.36 7.72
N ASP A 56 -8.65 13.49 8.59
CA ASP A 56 -7.36 13.74 9.22
C ASP A 56 -6.26 13.80 8.15
N TYR A 57 -5.10 14.32 8.54
CA TYR A 57 -4.07 14.63 7.58
C TYR A 57 -3.53 13.39 6.85
N HIS A 58 -3.33 12.27 7.54
CA HIS A 58 -2.88 11.02 6.91
C HIS A 58 -3.92 10.48 5.94
N THR A 59 -5.18 10.44 6.36
CA THR A 59 -6.26 9.95 5.51
C THR A 59 -6.44 10.81 4.27
N SER A 60 -6.39 12.14 4.42
CA SER A 60 -6.50 13.08 3.31
C SER A 60 -5.40 12.88 2.26
N ILE A 61 -4.19 12.48 2.68
CA ILE A 61 -3.09 12.15 1.75
C ILE A 61 -3.36 10.82 1.07
N ALA A 62 -3.66 9.77 1.85
CA ALA A 62 -3.78 8.41 1.34
C ALA A 62 -4.86 8.27 0.25
N VAL A 63 -5.99 8.98 0.41
CA VAL A 63 -7.11 8.94 -0.54
C VAL A 63 -7.11 10.11 -1.54
N SER A 64 -6.03 10.92 -1.57
CA SER A 64 -5.93 12.04 -2.50
C SER A 64 -5.81 11.57 -3.95
N LYS A 65 -6.29 12.41 -4.89
CA LYS A 65 -6.10 12.16 -6.33
C LYS A 65 -4.63 12.01 -6.70
N ASP A 66 -3.73 12.75 -6.04
CA ASP A 66 -2.30 12.64 -6.29
C ASP A 66 -1.80 11.22 -5.94
N THR A 67 -2.14 10.71 -4.75
CA THR A 67 -1.75 9.35 -4.35
C THR A 67 -2.33 8.30 -5.29
N ILE A 68 -3.59 8.44 -5.73
CA ILE A 68 -4.20 7.53 -6.72
C ILE A 68 -3.42 7.56 -8.03
N LYS A 69 -3.04 8.74 -8.54
CA LYS A 69 -2.28 8.85 -9.79
C LYS A 69 -0.89 8.23 -9.68
N GLU A 70 -0.26 8.38 -8.53
CA GLU A 70 1.05 7.78 -8.25
C GLU A 70 0.95 6.25 -8.09
N ALA A 71 -0.12 5.74 -7.48
CA ALA A 71 -0.41 4.31 -7.41
C ALA A 71 -0.62 3.69 -8.80
N LEU A 72 -1.16 4.47 -9.72
CA LEU A 72 -1.36 4.09 -11.12
C LEU A 72 -0.14 4.38 -12.00
N ALA A 73 0.94 4.99 -11.50
CA ALA A 73 2.10 5.35 -12.32
C ALA A 73 2.95 4.15 -12.80
N PRO A 74 3.20 3.10 -11.99
CA PRO A 74 4.04 1.97 -12.39
C PRO A 74 3.64 1.37 -13.74
N SER A 75 4.62 0.96 -14.53
CA SER A 75 4.45 0.43 -15.89
C SER A 75 4.67 -1.08 -15.98
N ASN A 76 4.96 -1.73 -14.86
CA ASN A 76 5.06 -3.18 -14.77
C ASN A 76 4.17 -3.70 -13.64
N PHE A 77 3.72 -4.95 -13.80
CA PHE A 77 2.73 -5.58 -12.94
C PHE A 77 3.17 -5.69 -11.47
N ILE A 78 4.45 -5.94 -11.21
CA ILE A 78 4.97 -6.15 -9.85
C ILE A 78 5.06 -4.81 -9.10
N GLU A 79 5.59 -3.76 -9.72
CA GLU A 79 5.63 -2.45 -9.07
C GLU A 79 4.22 -1.86 -8.85
N PHE A 80 3.23 -2.26 -9.64
CA PHE A 80 1.82 -1.93 -9.42
C PHE A 80 1.18 -2.77 -8.31
N GLY A 81 1.32 -4.09 -8.38
CA GLY A 81 0.62 -5.07 -7.55
C GLY A 81 1.45 -5.65 -6.40
N SER A 82 2.48 -4.94 -5.93
CA SER A 82 3.37 -5.36 -4.83
C SER A 82 4.33 -6.51 -5.17
N ALA A 83 5.03 -7.06 -4.17
CA ALA A 83 6.04 -8.09 -4.42
C ALA A 83 5.44 -9.44 -4.83
N VAL A 84 6.30 -10.33 -5.32
CA VAL A 84 5.91 -11.72 -5.58
C VAL A 84 5.69 -12.43 -4.25
N ALA A 85 4.43 -12.73 -3.92
CA ALA A 85 4.06 -13.58 -2.80
C ALA A 85 4.30 -15.07 -3.10
N GLU A 86 4.46 -15.88 -2.07
CA GLU A 86 4.54 -17.34 -2.19
C GLU A 86 3.18 -17.93 -2.57
N CYS A 87 2.10 -17.43 -1.98
CA CYS A 87 0.70 -17.76 -2.30
C CYS A 87 -0.23 -16.62 -1.83
N HIS A 88 -1.51 -16.65 -2.21
CA HIS A 88 -2.48 -15.62 -1.79
C HIS A 88 -2.86 -15.67 -0.29
N ASN A 89 -2.31 -16.63 0.46
CA ASN A 89 -2.50 -16.78 1.92
C ASN A 89 -1.28 -16.32 2.74
N SER A 90 -0.20 -15.90 2.07
CA SER A 90 1.00 -15.40 2.73
C SER A 90 0.71 -14.05 3.39
N GLN A 91 1.28 -13.80 4.57
CA GLN A 91 1.27 -12.45 5.13
C GLN A 91 2.22 -11.57 4.33
N GLU A 92 1.67 -10.50 3.76
CA GLU A 92 2.40 -9.55 2.94
C GLU A 92 3.47 -8.82 3.76
N THR A 93 4.66 -8.73 3.19
CA THR A 93 5.80 -7.98 3.76
C THR A 93 6.32 -6.93 2.80
N SER A 94 5.64 -6.71 1.68
CA SER A 94 6.03 -5.71 0.70
C SER A 94 4.81 -5.04 0.10
N PHE A 95 4.71 -3.73 0.23
CA PHE A 95 3.54 -2.97 -0.22
C PHE A 95 3.93 -1.95 -1.31
N ALA A 96 3.38 -2.12 -2.52
CA ALA A 96 3.34 -1.05 -3.50
C ALA A 96 2.41 0.08 -3.01
N VAL A 97 2.38 1.20 -3.74
CA VAL A 97 1.62 2.37 -3.32
C VAL A 97 0.13 2.03 -3.15
N LEU A 98 -0.50 1.32 -4.10
CA LEU A 98 -1.92 1.01 -4.07
C LEU A 98 -2.33 0.21 -2.81
N GLU A 99 -1.57 -0.86 -2.52
CA GLU A 99 -1.83 -1.74 -1.39
C GLU A 99 -1.52 -1.06 -0.05
N GLY A 100 -0.41 -0.32 0.05
CA GLY A 100 -0.04 0.36 1.29
C GLY A 100 -0.96 1.55 1.62
N GLN A 101 -1.17 2.45 0.66
CA GLN A 101 -2.08 3.58 0.79
C GLN A 101 -2.63 4.00 -0.59
N PRO A 102 -3.92 3.75 -0.87
CA PRO A 102 -4.99 3.80 0.13
C PRO A 102 -5.41 2.49 0.81
N HIS A 103 -5.17 1.30 0.23
CA HIS A 103 -5.85 0.07 0.69
C HIS A 103 -5.68 -0.22 2.19
N ASN A 104 -4.45 -0.46 2.68
CA ASN A 104 -4.23 -0.80 4.10
C ASN A 104 -4.63 0.35 5.04
N LEU A 105 -4.40 1.61 4.65
CA LEU A 105 -4.75 2.74 5.51
C LEU A 105 -6.27 2.93 5.62
N VAL A 106 -7.05 2.67 4.56
CA VAL A 106 -8.52 2.79 4.61
C VAL A 106 -9.12 1.73 5.52
N HIS A 107 -8.68 0.47 5.38
CA HIS A 107 -8.94 -0.60 6.34
C HIS A 107 -8.71 -0.14 7.79
N ASN A 108 -7.52 0.38 8.07
CA ASN A 108 -7.11 0.84 9.40
C ASN A 108 -7.75 2.13 9.90
N ASN A 109 -8.48 2.83 9.04
CA ASN A 109 -9.24 4.02 9.41
C ASN A 109 -10.71 3.68 9.66
N ILE A 110 -11.24 2.64 9.01
CA ILE A 110 -12.59 2.15 9.26
C ILE A 110 -12.63 1.36 10.58
N GLY A 111 -11.57 0.61 10.90
CA GLY A 111 -11.46 -0.07 12.19
C GLY A 111 -12.37 -1.30 12.35
N GLY A 112 -12.38 -1.89 13.54
CA GLY A 112 -13.14 -3.12 13.81
C GLY A 112 -12.61 -4.28 12.99
N PHE A 113 -13.50 -5.06 12.36
CA PHE A 113 -13.06 -6.11 11.45
C PHE A 113 -12.29 -5.60 10.24
N MET A 114 -12.49 -4.35 9.82
CA MET A 114 -11.74 -3.74 8.71
C MET A 114 -10.24 -3.57 9.01
N GLU A 115 -9.76 -3.82 10.24
CA GLU A 115 -8.32 -3.83 10.56
C GLU A 115 -7.69 -5.23 10.59
N GLU A 116 -8.49 -6.28 10.38
CA GLU A 116 -8.11 -7.67 10.59
C GLU A 116 -8.38 -8.51 9.33
N PHE A 117 -7.77 -9.70 9.22
CA PHE A 117 -7.96 -10.60 8.08
C PHE A 117 -9.39 -11.13 7.90
N LEU A 118 -10.29 -10.86 8.86
CA LEU A 118 -11.73 -11.10 8.76
C LEU A 118 -12.53 -9.84 8.37
N SER A 119 -11.89 -8.85 7.76
CA SER A 119 -12.55 -7.64 7.21
C SER A 119 -13.79 -7.89 6.34
N PRO A 120 -13.93 -8.99 5.56
CA PRO A 120 -15.16 -9.27 4.82
C PRO A 120 -16.42 -9.46 5.68
N VAL A 121 -16.30 -9.59 7.00
CA VAL A 121 -17.44 -9.62 7.93
C VAL A 121 -18.17 -8.27 7.95
N ASP A 122 -17.48 -7.16 7.66
CA ASP A 122 -18.12 -5.85 7.46
C ASP A 122 -18.47 -5.66 5.97
N PRO A 123 -19.75 -5.45 5.59
CA PRO A 123 -20.16 -5.27 4.20
C PRO A 123 -19.43 -4.14 3.46
N ILE A 124 -18.93 -3.12 4.16
CA ILE A 124 -18.17 -2.03 3.51
C ILE A 124 -16.87 -2.54 2.86
N PHE A 125 -16.35 -3.68 3.31
CA PHE A 125 -15.22 -4.38 2.70
C PHE A 125 -15.38 -4.52 1.19
N PHE A 126 -16.56 -4.99 0.76
CA PHE A 126 -16.82 -5.26 -0.65
C PHE A 126 -16.84 -3.96 -1.45
N MET A 127 -17.42 -2.88 -0.90
CA MET A 127 -17.39 -1.56 -1.55
C MET A 127 -15.99 -0.97 -1.63
N HIS A 128 -15.17 -1.16 -0.59
CA HIS A 128 -13.77 -0.77 -0.60
C HIS A 128 -13.00 -1.51 -1.69
N HIS A 129 -13.10 -2.84 -1.73
CA HIS A 129 -12.40 -3.69 -2.70
C HIS A 129 -12.94 -3.55 -4.13
N CYS A 130 -14.21 -3.24 -4.33
CA CYS A 130 -14.73 -2.84 -5.65
C CYS A 130 -14.00 -1.62 -6.20
N ASN A 131 -13.61 -0.66 -5.35
CA ASN A 131 -12.84 0.49 -5.81
C ASN A 131 -11.36 0.17 -6.02
N ILE A 132 -10.80 -0.83 -5.32
CA ILE A 132 -9.43 -1.33 -5.59
C ILE A 132 -9.40 -2.05 -6.93
N ASP A 133 -10.36 -2.93 -7.19
CA ASP A 133 -10.52 -3.62 -8.47
C ASP A 133 -10.71 -2.63 -9.64
N ARG A 134 -11.55 -1.61 -9.45
CA ARG A 134 -11.66 -0.49 -10.40
C ARG A 134 -10.32 0.17 -10.72
N LEU A 135 -9.44 0.36 -9.73
CA LEU A 135 -8.13 0.97 -9.99
C LEU A 135 -7.21 0.04 -10.77
N TRP A 136 -7.34 -1.28 -10.58
CA TRP A 136 -6.67 -2.26 -11.44
C TRP A 136 -7.19 -2.20 -12.89
N ASP A 137 -8.49 -2.04 -13.11
CA ASP A 137 -9.05 -1.79 -14.46
C ASP A 137 -8.45 -0.53 -15.12
N VAL A 138 -8.42 0.60 -14.40
CA VAL A 138 -7.82 1.85 -14.91
C VAL A 138 -6.35 1.63 -15.27
N TRP A 139 -5.59 0.97 -14.41
CA TRP A 139 -4.18 0.65 -14.69
C TRP A 139 -4.04 -0.25 -15.92
N THR A 140 -4.86 -1.29 -16.03
CA THR A 140 -4.86 -2.24 -17.14
C THR A 140 -5.12 -1.53 -18.46
N ARG A 141 -6.18 -0.71 -18.54
CA ARG A 141 -6.48 0.09 -19.75
C ARG A 141 -5.37 1.09 -20.09
N LYS A 142 -4.73 1.70 -19.07
CA LYS A 142 -3.54 2.56 -19.28
C LYS A 142 -2.40 1.77 -19.91
N GLN A 143 -2.12 0.56 -19.41
CA GLN A 143 -1.06 -0.30 -19.95
C GLN A 143 -1.35 -0.70 -21.40
N GLU A 144 -2.58 -1.10 -21.71
CA GLU A 144 -3.01 -1.46 -23.07
C GLU A 144 -2.84 -0.30 -24.04
N ASN A 145 -3.28 0.91 -23.66
CA ASN A 145 -3.11 2.12 -24.47
C ASN A 145 -1.64 2.45 -24.76
N LEU A 146 -0.73 2.10 -23.85
CA LEU A 146 0.71 2.29 -23.98
C LEU A 146 1.42 1.10 -24.66
N GLY A 147 0.71 0.01 -24.95
CA GLY A 147 1.30 -1.23 -25.48
C GLY A 147 2.19 -1.96 -24.45
N PHE A 148 1.92 -1.77 -23.16
CA PHE A 148 2.65 -2.42 -22.08
C PHE A 148 1.94 -3.69 -21.56
N PRO A 149 2.69 -4.63 -20.96
CA PRO A 149 2.10 -5.81 -20.35
C PRO A 149 1.19 -5.44 -19.17
N THR A 150 0.05 -6.13 -19.09
CA THR A 150 -0.92 -6.05 -17.98
C THR A 150 -0.74 -7.16 -16.95
N LEU A 151 0.17 -8.10 -17.21
CA LEU A 151 0.46 -9.29 -16.41
C LEU A 151 1.97 -9.51 -16.28
N PRO A 152 2.43 -10.32 -15.30
CA PRO A 152 3.83 -10.71 -15.20
C PRO A 152 4.24 -11.56 -16.43
N LYS A 153 5.55 -11.83 -16.56
CA LYS A 153 6.10 -12.61 -17.69
C LYS A 153 6.84 -13.86 -17.22
N GLY A 154 7.00 -14.81 -18.13
CA GLY A 154 7.83 -16.00 -17.92
C GLY A 154 7.33 -16.90 -16.79
N GLU A 155 8.25 -17.44 -16.00
CA GLU A 155 7.92 -18.35 -14.89
C GLU A 155 6.98 -17.73 -13.85
N LYS A 156 7.11 -16.41 -13.61
CA LYS A 156 6.22 -15.69 -12.68
C LYS A 156 4.77 -15.70 -13.15
N LEU A 157 4.54 -15.60 -14.46
CA LEU A 157 3.19 -15.69 -15.04
C LEU A 157 2.62 -17.09 -14.86
N ALA A 158 3.40 -18.12 -15.20
CA ALA A 158 2.93 -19.50 -15.08
C ALA A 158 2.56 -19.86 -13.64
N LYS A 159 3.37 -19.42 -12.66
CA LYS A 159 3.08 -19.60 -11.23
C LYS A 159 1.84 -18.83 -10.79
N TRP A 160 1.76 -17.54 -11.14
CA TRP A 160 0.63 -16.70 -10.76
C TRP A 160 -0.69 -17.24 -11.34
N GLN A 161 -0.72 -17.60 -12.63
CA GLN A 161 -1.94 -18.12 -13.26
C GLN A 161 -2.42 -19.44 -12.66
N ALA A 162 -1.49 -20.29 -12.17
CA ALA A 162 -1.81 -21.58 -11.60
C ALA A 162 -2.22 -21.53 -10.12
N GLU A 163 -2.16 -20.36 -9.47
CA GLU A 163 -2.48 -20.20 -8.05
C GLU A 163 -3.96 -20.56 -7.78
N PRO A 164 -4.26 -21.54 -6.91
CA PRO A 164 -5.62 -22.06 -6.75
C PRO A 164 -6.47 -21.27 -5.75
N PHE A 165 -7.68 -20.90 -6.17
CA PHE A 165 -8.75 -20.29 -5.37
C PHE A 165 -9.82 -21.33 -5.02
N LEU A 166 -9.57 -22.11 -3.96
CA LEU A 166 -10.32 -23.31 -3.64
C LEU A 166 -11.69 -23.09 -2.99
N PHE A 167 -12.06 -21.85 -2.66
CA PHE A 167 -13.23 -21.54 -1.82
C PHE A 167 -14.38 -20.86 -2.54
N PHE A 168 -14.22 -20.51 -3.83
CA PHE A 168 -15.32 -19.91 -4.58
C PHE A 168 -16.41 -20.92 -4.89
N ILE A 169 -17.65 -20.47 -4.70
CA ILE A 169 -18.87 -21.24 -4.99
C ILE A 169 -19.82 -20.40 -5.85
N ASP A 170 -20.60 -21.06 -6.69
CA ASP A 170 -21.66 -20.46 -7.50
C ASP A 170 -22.91 -20.13 -6.65
N GLU A 171 -23.92 -19.52 -7.27
CA GLU A 171 -25.18 -19.16 -6.62
C GLU A 171 -26.00 -20.36 -6.13
N ASN A 172 -25.68 -21.57 -6.58
CA ASN A 172 -26.29 -22.83 -6.18
C ASN A 172 -25.48 -23.55 -5.08
N GLY A 173 -24.34 -22.99 -4.67
CA GLY A 173 -23.44 -23.55 -3.67
C GLY A 173 -22.46 -24.60 -4.18
N ASN A 174 -22.31 -24.77 -5.50
CA ASN A 174 -21.31 -25.68 -6.07
C ASN A 174 -19.97 -24.97 -6.24
N GLN A 175 -18.87 -25.72 -6.19
CA GLN A 175 -17.56 -25.15 -6.53
C GLN A 175 -17.54 -24.68 -7.98
N VAL A 176 -17.01 -23.47 -8.21
CA VAL A 176 -16.84 -22.91 -9.55
C VAL A 176 -15.80 -23.68 -10.36
N GLN A 177 -15.99 -23.75 -11.67
CA GLN A 177 -15.04 -24.40 -12.59
C GLN A 177 -13.76 -23.57 -12.77
N ALA A 178 -13.91 -22.26 -12.91
CA ALA A 178 -12.81 -21.30 -12.89
C ALA A 178 -12.34 -21.14 -11.43
N ASN A 179 -11.17 -21.65 -11.08
CA ASN A 179 -10.73 -21.68 -9.69
C ASN A 179 -9.23 -21.41 -9.52
N THR A 180 -8.62 -20.72 -10.49
CA THR A 180 -7.24 -20.26 -10.42
C THR A 180 -7.16 -18.75 -10.60
N ALA A 181 -6.11 -18.10 -10.10
CA ALA A 181 -5.94 -16.66 -10.28
C ALA A 181 -5.90 -16.25 -11.76
N GLY A 182 -5.40 -17.13 -12.64
CA GLY A 182 -5.40 -16.90 -14.09
C GLY A 182 -6.79 -16.77 -14.69
N ASP A 183 -7.79 -17.47 -14.14
CA ASP A 183 -9.18 -17.40 -14.61
C ASP A 183 -9.84 -16.05 -14.31
N TYR A 184 -9.31 -15.30 -13.34
CA TYR A 184 -9.81 -14.01 -12.88
C TYR A 184 -8.92 -12.83 -13.31
N ALA A 185 -7.97 -13.05 -14.23
CA ALA A 185 -6.97 -12.07 -14.62
C ALA A 185 -7.53 -10.87 -15.39
N THR A 186 -8.74 -10.98 -15.93
CA THR A 186 -9.40 -9.94 -16.72
C THR A 186 -10.87 -9.85 -16.32
N ILE A 187 -11.42 -8.63 -16.29
CA ILE A 187 -12.86 -8.41 -16.07
C ILE A 187 -13.71 -9.20 -17.08
N GLY A 188 -13.26 -9.28 -18.34
CA GLY A 188 -13.70 -10.22 -19.37
C GLY A 188 -15.11 -10.81 -19.20
N ASP A 189 -15.15 -12.10 -18.84
CA ASP A 189 -16.34 -12.94 -18.80
C ASP A 189 -17.33 -12.59 -17.67
N PHE A 190 -16.96 -11.72 -16.72
CA PHE A 190 -17.84 -11.31 -15.61
C PHE A 190 -18.89 -10.27 -16.01
N ASN A 191 -18.80 -9.71 -17.22
CA ASN A 191 -19.79 -8.82 -17.83
C ASN A 191 -20.19 -7.62 -16.93
N TYR A 192 -19.22 -7.05 -16.23
CA TYR A 192 -19.37 -5.78 -15.53
C TYR A 192 -18.34 -4.77 -16.03
N PHE A 193 -18.57 -3.49 -15.72
CA PHE A 193 -17.64 -2.42 -15.98
C PHE A 193 -17.83 -1.32 -14.94
N TYR A 194 -16.81 -0.50 -14.76
CA TYR A 194 -16.87 0.65 -13.87
C TYR A 194 -17.22 1.94 -14.62
N GLN A 195 -17.97 2.81 -13.96
CA GLN A 195 -18.13 4.18 -14.45
C GLN A 195 -16.79 4.95 -14.32
N PRO A 196 -16.54 5.93 -15.21
CA PRO A 196 -15.36 6.77 -15.13
C PRO A 196 -15.23 7.46 -13.76
N GLY A 197 -14.00 7.54 -13.23
CA GLY A 197 -13.71 8.12 -11.93
C GLY A 197 -12.26 8.61 -11.78
N SER A 198 -11.75 8.59 -10.55
CA SER A 198 -10.35 8.99 -10.27
C SER A 198 -9.35 8.14 -11.05
N GLY A 199 -8.41 8.79 -11.73
CA GLY A 199 -7.36 8.13 -12.53
C GLY A 199 -7.69 7.97 -14.02
N GLU A 200 -8.94 8.18 -14.46
CA GLU A 200 -9.30 8.11 -15.89
C GLU A 200 -8.58 9.15 -16.75
N ASP A 201 -8.23 10.31 -16.16
CA ASP A 201 -7.49 11.36 -16.84
C ASP A 201 -6.09 10.89 -17.31
N LEU A 202 -5.55 9.84 -16.68
CA LEU A 202 -4.26 9.24 -17.03
C LEU A 202 -4.28 8.52 -18.38
N LEU A 203 -5.44 8.05 -18.83
CA LEU A 203 -5.56 7.29 -20.08
C LEU A 203 -5.27 8.14 -21.31
N SER A 204 -5.52 9.45 -21.21
CA SER A 204 -5.19 10.44 -22.24
C SER A 204 -3.89 11.19 -21.98
N ALA A 205 -3.42 11.23 -20.73
CA ALA A 205 -2.29 12.07 -20.31
C ALA A 205 -0.93 11.40 -20.55
N TYR A 206 -0.82 10.08 -20.43
CA TYR A 206 0.44 9.39 -20.65
C TYR A 206 0.61 9.01 -22.12
N GLN A 207 1.58 9.64 -22.79
CA GLN A 207 1.96 9.26 -24.15
C GLN A 207 3.25 8.43 -24.18
N LYS A 208 4.12 8.57 -23.17
CA LYS A 208 5.34 7.77 -22.98
C LYS A 208 5.66 7.64 -21.49
N VAL A 209 5.83 6.42 -21.01
CA VAL A 209 6.25 6.12 -19.64
C VAL A 209 7.48 5.20 -19.69
N ARG A 210 8.36 5.23 -18.69
CA ARG A 210 9.47 4.28 -18.62
C ARG A 210 8.95 2.88 -18.32
N THR A 211 9.55 1.85 -18.89
CA THR A 211 9.21 0.44 -18.57
C THR A 211 9.79 -0.03 -17.25
N GLU A 212 10.90 0.57 -16.82
CA GLU A 212 11.58 0.26 -15.56
C GLU A 212 11.94 1.56 -14.83
N PRO A 213 11.80 1.62 -13.50
CA PRO A 213 12.14 2.81 -12.74
C PRO A 213 13.66 3.04 -12.71
N ILE A 214 14.06 4.31 -12.67
CA ILE A 214 15.43 4.65 -12.24
C ILE A 214 15.48 4.54 -10.72
N VAL A 215 16.47 3.83 -10.18
CA VAL A 215 16.63 3.64 -8.74
C VAL A 215 17.87 4.36 -8.24
N PHE A 216 17.70 5.20 -7.22
CA PHE A 216 18.77 5.81 -6.44
C PHE A 216 18.73 5.25 -5.03
N SER A 217 19.82 4.64 -4.57
CA SER A 217 19.87 4.01 -3.25
C SER A 217 20.61 4.88 -2.24
N GLY A 218 20.06 4.96 -1.02
CA GLY A 218 20.79 5.44 0.14
C GLY A 218 21.80 4.41 0.65
N GLU A 219 22.58 4.81 1.65
CA GLU A 219 23.50 3.91 2.33
C GLU A 219 22.77 2.75 3.03
N LYS A 220 23.22 1.51 2.77
CA LYS A 220 22.73 0.28 3.41
C LYS A 220 23.38 0.07 4.78
N ILE A 221 23.09 0.97 5.70
CA ILE A 221 23.48 0.85 7.10
C ILE A 221 22.18 0.59 7.86
N SER A 222 22.16 -0.24 8.90
CA SER A 222 20.98 -0.39 9.75
C SER A 222 20.95 0.73 10.82
N ARG A 223 19.78 1.31 11.10
CA ARG A 223 19.58 2.31 12.18
C ARG A 223 18.36 1.96 13.00
N SER A 224 18.49 1.92 14.32
CA SER A 224 17.35 1.72 15.22
C SER A 224 16.28 2.79 15.04
N LEU A 225 15.03 2.37 15.11
CA LEU A 225 13.85 3.22 15.16
C LEU A 225 13.45 3.45 16.61
N ASN A 226 12.95 4.63 16.93
CA ASN A 226 12.41 4.93 18.24
C ASN A 226 11.29 5.98 18.15
N PHE A 227 10.37 5.98 19.11
CA PHE A 227 9.20 6.87 19.12
C PHE A 227 9.52 8.35 19.35
N LYS A 228 10.77 8.70 19.70
CA LYS A 228 11.14 10.05 20.13
C LYS A 228 11.96 10.81 19.09
N GLN A 229 12.61 10.12 18.17
CA GLN A 229 13.58 10.71 17.26
C GLN A 229 13.40 10.14 15.86
N LEU A 230 13.51 11.04 14.88
CA LEU A 230 13.48 10.70 13.47
C LEU A 230 14.74 9.93 13.05
N SER A 231 14.57 8.74 12.45
CA SER A 231 15.66 8.01 11.81
C SER A 231 15.75 8.38 10.34
N LYS A 232 16.86 9.04 9.97
CA LYS A 232 17.05 9.68 8.67
C LYS A 232 18.01 8.91 7.76
N ARG A 233 17.74 8.95 6.45
CA ARG A 233 18.60 8.48 5.37
C ARG A 233 18.70 9.53 4.28
N ASN A 234 19.92 9.73 3.80
CA ASN A 234 20.19 10.60 2.67
C ASN A 234 20.30 9.74 1.40
N VAL A 235 19.61 10.16 0.34
CA VAL A 235 19.69 9.55 -0.99
C VAL A 235 20.08 10.65 -1.99
N LYS A 236 21.17 10.42 -2.73
CA LYS A 236 21.61 11.35 -3.77
C LYS A 236 20.76 11.13 -5.02
N VAL A 237 19.94 12.13 -5.37
CA VAL A 237 19.13 12.15 -6.59
C VAL A 237 19.59 13.36 -7.40
N PRO A 238 19.92 13.20 -8.71
CA PRO A 238 20.32 14.31 -9.56
C PRO A 238 19.29 15.45 -9.51
N GLN A 239 19.76 16.69 -9.34
CA GLN A 239 18.89 17.85 -9.22
C GLN A 239 17.96 18.04 -10.42
N GLU A 240 18.44 17.76 -11.64
CA GLU A 240 17.62 17.87 -12.85
C GLU A 240 16.39 16.95 -12.82
N ILE A 241 16.51 15.78 -12.19
CA ILE A 241 15.39 14.87 -11.97
C ILE A 241 14.40 15.47 -10.95
N LEU A 242 14.90 16.06 -9.86
CA LEU A 242 14.05 16.71 -8.86
C LEU A 242 13.35 17.95 -9.44
N LYS A 243 14.05 18.76 -10.24
CA LYS A 243 13.51 19.90 -10.96
C LYS A 243 12.39 19.46 -11.90
N ALA A 244 12.62 18.44 -12.72
CA ALA A 244 11.61 17.90 -13.62
C ALA A 244 10.39 17.35 -12.87
N ALA A 245 10.59 16.60 -11.77
CA ALA A 245 9.51 16.04 -10.96
C ALA A 245 8.66 17.10 -10.26
N VAL A 246 9.25 18.23 -9.87
CA VAL A 246 8.53 19.36 -9.28
C VAL A 246 7.85 20.22 -10.35
N ALA A 247 8.49 20.41 -11.50
CA ALA A 247 8.02 21.27 -12.59
C ALA A 247 6.89 20.65 -13.42
N SER A 248 6.69 19.32 -13.38
CA SER A 248 5.68 18.58 -14.13
C SER A 248 4.24 18.83 -13.63
N SER A 249 3.81 20.07 -13.81
CA SER A 249 2.44 20.45 -14.14
C SER A 249 2.36 21.38 -15.36
N ASN A 250 3.49 21.77 -15.99
CA ASN A 250 3.52 22.48 -17.27
C ASN A 250 4.73 22.03 -18.11
N GLY A 251 4.47 21.53 -19.32
CA GLY A 251 5.42 20.80 -20.16
C GLY A 251 6.76 21.48 -20.42
N SER A 252 7.84 20.91 -19.86
CA SER A 252 9.22 21.24 -20.21
C SER A 252 9.88 20.01 -20.84
N SER A 253 10.39 20.19 -22.05
CA SER A 253 10.79 19.13 -22.99
C SER A 253 12.20 18.56 -22.81
N ILE A 254 12.82 18.71 -21.64
CA ILE A 254 14.28 18.47 -21.49
C ILE A 254 14.61 17.17 -20.72
N VAL A 255 13.65 16.60 -19.99
CA VAL A 255 13.81 15.33 -19.26
C VAL A 255 12.64 14.41 -19.67
N PRO A 256 12.82 13.08 -19.85
CA PRO A 256 11.67 12.18 -20.04
C PRO A 256 10.62 12.49 -18.99
N GLU A 257 9.35 12.59 -19.41
CA GLU A 257 8.23 12.97 -18.54
C GLU A 257 8.27 12.13 -17.26
N ILE A 258 8.69 12.73 -16.15
CA ILE A 258 8.68 12.08 -14.84
C ILE A 258 7.23 12.04 -14.41
N THR A 259 6.69 10.83 -14.36
CA THR A 259 5.30 10.58 -14.01
C THR A 259 5.13 10.46 -12.49
N SER A 260 6.15 9.94 -11.81
CA SER A 260 6.13 9.68 -10.37
C SER A 260 7.53 9.61 -9.78
N ILE A 261 7.69 10.13 -8.56
CA ILE A 261 8.86 9.91 -7.70
C ILE A 261 8.39 9.33 -6.37
N VAL A 262 8.89 8.15 -6.02
CA VAL A 262 8.49 7.41 -4.81
C VAL A 262 9.71 7.05 -3.94
N ALA A 263 9.48 6.88 -2.65
CA ALA A 263 10.42 6.28 -1.73
C ALA A 263 10.01 4.83 -1.45
N GLU A 264 10.87 3.87 -1.79
CA GLU A 264 10.78 2.49 -1.32
C GLU A 264 11.65 2.36 -0.06
N ILE A 265 11.03 1.92 1.03
CA ILE A 265 11.62 1.90 2.35
C ILE A 265 11.53 0.48 2.89
N THR A 266 12.64 -0.04 3.42
CA THR A 266 12.66 -1.32 4.12
C THR A 266 12.98 -1.10 5.58
N ILE A 267 12.12 -1.62 6.45
CA ILE A 267 12.32 -1.69 7.90
C ILE A 267 12.40 -3.14 8.33
N ASN A 268 13.17 -3.44 9.37
CA ASN A 268 13.08 -4.72 10.05
C ASN A 268 12.23 -4.52 11.30
N VAL A 269 11.25 -5.38 11.53
CA VAL A 269 10.28 -5.25 12.63
C VAL A 269 10.27 -6.49 13.52
N PRO A 270 9.90 -6.35 14.81
CA PRO A 270 9.76 -7.48 15.70
C PRO A 270 8.49 -8.28 15.38
N ALA A 271 8.44 -9.52 15.87
CA ALA A 271 7.24 -10.33 15.79
C ALA A 271 6.11 -9.76 16.67
N ASN A 272 4.87 -10.02 16.27
CA ASN A 272 3.64 -9.54 16.91
C ASN A 272 3.52 -8.01 16.98
N LEU A 273 4.16 -7.31 16.04
CA LEU A 273 4.00 -5.86 15.91
C LEU A 273 2.56 -5.55 15.47
N ARG A 274 1.92 -4.63 16.18
CA ARG A 274 0.58 -4.11 15.89
C ARG A 274 0.40 -2.69 16.45
N ASP A 275 -0.58 -1.96 15.93
CA ASP A 275 -0.92 -0.60 16.39
C ASP A 275 0.24 0.41 16.31
N VAL A 276 1.16 0.22 15.36
CA VAL A 276 2.26 1.15 15.10
C VAL A 276 2.13 1.73 13.70
N ARG A 277 2.17 3.07 13.62
CA ARG A 277 2.22 3.84 12.38
C ARG A 277 3.65 4.32 12.16
N PHE A 278 4.24 4.02 11.01
CA PHE A 278 5.54 4.53 10.63
C PHE A 278 5.38 5.75 9.71
N ASN A 279 5.52 6.94 10.28
CA ASN A 279 5.39 8.19 9.53
C ASN A 279 6.64 8.46 8.72
N VAL A 280 6.46 8.78 7.43
CA VAL A 280 7.57 9.09 6.52
C VAL A 280 7.59 10.58 6.21
N LEU A 281 8.77 11.16 6.36
CA LEU A 281 9.03 12.57 6.12
C LEU A 281 10.12 12.75 5.07
N VAL A 282 10.03 13.84 4.31
CA VAL A 282 11.08 14.26 3.38
C VAL A 282 11.60 15.66 3.73
N ASN A 283 12.92 15.80 3.75
CA ASN A 283 13.67 17.02 4.07
C ASN A 283 13.16 17.75 5.32
N SER A 284 12.85 17.00 6.38
CA SER A 284 12.41 17.54 7.66
C SER A 284 13.55 18.33 8.36
N PRO A 285 13.28 19.52 8.92
CA PRO A 285 14.26 20.28 9.71
C PRO A 285 14.85 19.49 10.89
N GLU A 286 16.00 19.93 11.41
CA GLU A 286 16.56 19.38 12.64
C GLU A 286 15.76 19.77 13.90
N GLY A 287 15.77 18.92 14.93
CA GLY A 287 15.13 19.18 16.22
C GLY A 287 13.61 19.19 16.21
N GLN A 288 13.00 18.84 15.07
CA GLN A 288 11.57 18.69 14.95
C GLN A 288 11.24 17.19 14.80
N ASP A 289 10.86 16.55 15.93
CA ASP A 289 10.49 15.12 15.99
C ASP A 289 8.97 14.85 16.23
N ARG A 290 8.13 15.88 16.47
CA ARG A 290 6.65 15.75 16.68
C ARG A 290 5.73 16.09 15.49
N ILE A 291 4.84 15.16 15.13
CA ILE A 291 3.98 15.14 13.91
C ILE A 291 3.20 16.44 13.62
N GLY A 292 2.75 17.16 14.65
CA GLY A 292 1.97 18.40 14.50
C GLY A 292 2.65 19.53 13.72
N LEU A 293 3.98 19.49 13.56
CA LEU A 293 4.77 20.52 12.85
C LEU A 293 5.14 20.12 11.39
N TYR A 294 4.80 18.91 10.93
CA TYR A 294 5.33 18.32 9.69
C TYR A 294 4.40 18.27 8.49
N LYS A 295 3.23 18.91 8.48
CA LYS A 295 2.27 18.72 7.38
C LYS A 295 2.92 18.89 5.98
N THR A 296 3.84 19.83 5.80
CA THR A 296 4.53 20.02 4.52
C THR A 296 5.60 18.97 4.18
N HIS A 297 6.18 18.32 5.18
CA HIS A 297 7.26 17.34 5.05
C HIS A 297 6.73 15.90 5.06
N LEU A 298 5.54 15.67 5.62
CA LEU A 298 4.93 14.36 5.70
C LEU A 298 4.57 13.87 4.29
N VAL A 299 5.13 12.73 3.95
CA VAL A 299 4.91 12.00 2.70
C VAL A 299 3.65 11.16 2.82
N GLY A 300 3.55 10.39 3.89
CA GLY A 300 2.50 9.43 4.19
C GLY A 300 2.92 8.58 5.39
N ALA A 301 2.32 7.39 5.53
CA ALA A 301 2.74 6.43 6.54
C ALA A 301 2.55 4.99 6.07
N LEU A 302 3.35 4.08 6.63
CA LEU A 302 3.01 2.66 6.65
C LEU A 302 2.24 2.36 7.93
N GLU A 303 1.14 1.64 7.78
CA GLU A 303 0.51 0.90 8.86
C GLU A 303 0.37 -0.56 8.43
N LEU A 304 0.80 -1.47 9.30
CA LEU A 304 0.63 -2.90 9.08
C LEU A 304 -0.82 -3.29 9.36
N PHE A 305 -1.31 -4.25 8.59
CA PHE A 305 -2.64 -4.81 8.75
C PHE A 305 -2.64 -5.87 9.85
N GLY A 306 -3.62 -5.82 10.75
CA GLY A 306 -3.73 -6.73 11.89
C GLY A 306 -2.45 -6.82 12.72
N THR A 307 -2.10 -8.05 13.11
CA THR A 307 -0.86 -8.36 13.82
C THR A 307 0.12 -9.06 12.90
N LEU A 308 1.30 -8.47 12.67
CA LEU A 308 2.38 -9.13 11.96
C LEU A 308 3.03 -10.16 12.88
N HIS A 309 2.79 -11.43 12.63
CA HIS A 309 3.16 -12.46 13.62
C HIS A 309 4.60 -12.95 13.53
N HIS A 310 5.30 -12.66 12.44
CA HIS A 310 6.71 -12.98 12.29
C HIS A 310 7.55 -11.69 12.41
N SER A 311 8.80 -11.84 12.82
CA SER A 311 9.78 -10.76 12.67
C SER A 311 10.34 -10.77 11.24
N GLY A 312 10.94 -9.67 10.82
CA GLY A 312 11.64 -9.62 9.55
C GLY A 312 11.49 -8.32 8.79
N PRO A 313 12.02 -8.28 7.56
CA PRO A 313 11.94 -7.11 6.71
C PRO A 313 10.50 -6.88 6.25
N VAL A 314 10.09 -5.61 6.28
CA VAL A 314 8.90 -5.09 5.61
C VAL A 314 9.36 -3.98 4.68
N THR A 315 9.01 -4.10 3.41
CA THR A 315 9.25 -3.09 2.37
C THR A 315 7.95 -2.37 2.01
N PHE A 316 8.00 -1.07 1.77
CA PHE A 316 6.81 -0.34 1.35
C PHE A 316 7.19 0.89 0.53
N THR A 317 6.29 1.29 -0.36
CA THR A 317 6.50 2.40 -1.28
C THR A 317 5.54 3.54 -1.01
N LEU A 318 6.06 4.77 -0.90
CA LEU A 318 5.24 5.98 -0.72
C LEU A 318 5.56 7.08 -1.75
N PRO A 319 4.55 7.78 -2.28
CA PRO A 319 4.74 8.84 -3.26
C PRO A 319 5.31 10.12 -2.66
N LEU A 320 6.44 10.58 -3.19
CA LEU A 320 7.13 11.80 -2.75
C LEU A 320 6.68 13.05 -3.51
N THR A 321 6.15 12.90 -4.72
CA THR A 321 5.91 14.01 -5.66
C THR A 321 5.14 15.18 -5.04
N ARG A 322 4.01 14.89 -4.36
CA ARG A 322 3.19 15.91 -3.69
C ARG A 322 3.98 16.68 -2.63
N ALA A 323 4.74 15.97 -1.79
CA ALA A 323 5.53 16.58 -0.73
C ALA A 323 6.68 17.43 -1.30
N LEU A 324 7.39 16.92 -2.32
CA LEU A 324 8.46 17.66 -3.00
C LEU A 324 7.94 18.94 -3.66
N LYS A 325 6.81 18.88 -4.38
CA LYS A 325 6.14 20.06 -4.96
C LYS A 325 5.76 21.07 -3.87
N ALA A 326 5.21 20.62 -2.75
CA ALA A 326 4.84 21.48 -1.64
C ALA A 326 6.06 22.15 -0.97
N LEU A 327 7.18 21.43 -0.83
CA LEU A 327 8.42 21.97 -0.25
C LEU A 327 9.09 22.98 -1.19
N ALA A 328 9.16 22.68 -2.49
CA ALA A 328 9.72 23.61 -3.48
C ALA A 328 8.91 24.90 -3.55
N LYS A 329 7.56 24.83 -3.58
CA LYS A 329 6.68 26.01 -3.55
C LYS A 329 6.90 26.88 -2.30
N LYS A 330 7.25 26.26 -1.17
CA LYS A 330 7.55 26.95 0.09
C LYS A 330 9.02 27.32 0.27
N LYS A 331 9.87 27.14 -0.76
CA LYS A 331 11.32 27.36 -0.71
C LYS A 331 12.02 26.59 0.43
N LYS A 332 11.48 25.41 0.79
CA LYS A 332 12.04 24.47 1.76
C LYS A 332 12.80 23.31 1.11
N LEU A 333 12.73 23.21 -0.20
CA LEU A 333 13.57 22.37 -1.04
C LEU A 333 14.22 23.32 -2.04
N ASP A 334 15.52 23.58 -1.85
CA ASP A 334 16.30 24.33 -2.81
C ASP A 334 16.71 23.38 -3.93
N LEU A 335 16.18 23.63 -5.13
CA LEU A 335 16.43 22.82 -6.32
C LEU A 335 17.71 23.25 -7.03
N ASP A 336 18.32 24.37 -6.67
CA ASP A 336 19.56 24.87 -7.28
C ASP A 336 20.81 24.49 -6.48
N ILE A 337 20.66 23.96 -5.26
CA ILE A 337 21.75 23.42 -4.44
C ILE A 337 21.79 21.89 -4.47
N ASP A 338 22.93 21.31 -4.85
CA ASP A 338 23.08 19.85 -4.97
C ASP A 338 23.15 19.24 -3.59
N GLN A 339 22.00 18.79 -3.10
CA GLN A 339 21.83 18.23 -1.77
C GLN A 339 21.05 16.91 -1.86
N PRO A 340 21.42 15.89 -1.05
CA PRO A 340 20.67 14.65 -1.03
C PRO A 340 19.24 14.88 -0.52
N LEU A 341 18.30 14.08 -1.03
CA LEU A 341 16.99 13.96 -0.41
C LEU A 341 17.14 13.22 0.92
N GLN A 342 16.65 13.82 1.99
CA GLN A 342 16.60 13.21 3.30
C GLN A 342 15.22 12.58 3.50
N VAL A 343 15.15 11.27 3.64
CA VAL A 343 13.95 10.54 4.02
C VAL A 343 14.06 10.13 5.47
N GLY A 344 13.10 10.53 6.29
CA GLY A 344 13.03 10.24 7.72
C GLY A 344 11.85 9.34 8.05
N LEU A 345 12.05 8.45 9.02
CA LEU A 345 11.00 7.58 9.56
C LEU A 345 10.84 7.79 11.08
N VAL A 346 9.62 8.05 11.52
CA VAL A 346 9.28 8.15 12.96
C VAL A 346 8.06 7.27 13.27
N PRO A 347 8.23 6.22 14.10
CA PRO A 347 7.11 5.42 14.56
C PRO A 347 6.25 6.21 15.55
N ASP A 348 4.94 5.95 15.50
CA ASP A 348 3.94 6.49 16.42
C ASP A 348 3.00 5.35 16.86
N SER A 349 2.62 5.36 18.13
CA SER A 349 1.69 4.38 18.68
C SER A 349 0.25 4.84 18.46
N LYS A 350 -0.63 3.97 17.97
CA LYS A 350 -2.07 4.26 17.87
C LYS A 350 -2.76 3.94 19.20
N ARG A 351 -3.19 2.69 19.38
CA ARG A 351 -3.98 2.23 20.54
C ARG A 351 -3.13 1.70 21.67
N ILE A 352 -2.12 0.90 21.33
CA ILE A 352 -1.22 0.30 22.30
C ILE A 352 0.00 1.18 22.42
N ARG A 353 0.27 1.60 23.65
CA ARG A 353 1.51 2.29 23.95
C ARG A 353 2.65 1.27 23.98
N TRP A 354 3.59 1.45 23.07
CA TRP A 354 4.87 0.74 23.11
C TRP A 354 5.90 1.61 23.84
N ASP A 355 6.56 1.06 24.87
CA ASP A 355 7.61 1.77 25.61
C ASP A 355 8.94 1.81 24.85
N SER A 356 9.18 0.78 24.04
CA SER A 356 10.31 0.67 23.11
C SER A 356 9.86 -0.03 21.82
N LEU A 357 10.64 0.14 20.76
CA LEU A 357 10.41 -0.53 19.48
C LEU A 357 11.73 -1.16 19.01
N GLU A 358 11.77 -2.48 18.96
CA GLU A 358 12.90 -3.24 18.41
C GLU A 358 12.81 -3.33 16.89
N ALA A 359 12.82 -2.17 16.23
CA ALA A 359 12.78 -2.06 14.78
C ALA A 359 13.95 -1.24 14.25
N THR A 360 14.32 -1.47 13.00
CA THR A 360 15.42 -0.78 12.33
C THR A 360 15.04 -0.32 10.92
N LEU A 361 15.60 0.81 10.49
CA LEU A 361 15.57 1.29 9.11
C LEU A 361 16.77 0.72 8.36
N GLU A 362 16.49 -0.22 7.45
CA GLU A 362 17.48 -1.00 6.70
C GLU A 362 17.88 -0.33 5.38
N SER A 363 16.90 0.15 4.61
CA SER A 363 17.18 0.81 3.34
C SER A 363 16.13 1.84 2.95
N VAL A 364 16.56 2.84 2.18
CA VAL A 364 15.71 3.77 1.46
C VAL A 364 16.21 3.87 0.03
N ASN A 365 15.34 3.61 -0.92
CA ASN A 365 15.56 3.81 -2.35
C ASN A 365 14.58 4.88 -2.86
N ILE A 366 15.02 5.73 -3.78
CA ILE A 366 14.15 6.63 -4.54
C ILE A 366 13.98 6.04 -5.93
N LYS A 367 12.73 5.76 -6.33
CA LYS A 367 12.39 5.27 -7.66
C LYS A 367 11.72 6.38 -8.48
N ILE A 368 12.08 6.47 -9.76
CA ILE A 368 11.53 7.44 -10.72
C ILE A 368 10.86 6.69 -11.88
N PHE A 369 9.56 6.90 -12.09
CA PHE A 369 8.77 6.28 -13.15
C PHE A 369 8.52 7.22 -14.34
#